data_AF-A0A944TQJ2-F1
#
_entry.id   AF-A0A944TQJ2-F1
#
_cell.length_a   1.000
_cell.length_b   1.000
_cell.length_c   1.000
_cell.angle_alpha   90.00
_cell.angle_beta   90.00
_cell.angle_gamma   90.00
#
_symmetry.space_group_name_H-M   'P 1'
#
loop_
_entity.id
_entity.type
_entity.pdbx_description
1 polymer ?
#
loop_
_entity_poly.entity_id
_entity_poly.type
_entity_poly.pdbx_seq_one_letter_code
_entity_poly.pdbx_strand_id
1 'polypeptide(L)'
;MKKSLALTLTTLAFTGLLSSASADYKKDGSYCAAIRGNGELMPAHWGSMARLVERYGVPAGMSGGSSASITMFLMESIALNPIVKNNTQRALLIKSIEGYFETLTQTSEGKALISLLKDKAAISQLVQKIAASQGQLDGATSAEVTAFQLKHMQDIQAVMQSSDLKEILNPEMLQYIQQTIGMSKVLQETKNPSLKKQVDYRYGQIEQAFKNFGKFSTTTDNTLFFRPGIISFEKVAKLFGRMANFYASYDLGKDNQVKASVDAMMTQFLSACSADSKGKSWQEIVARAPVCRQMLGKSILDYRNETKKLELAGTQLKRRVEENIGKHISTFPTTSVIIKKGVTRYQKAHAAYQTTTDKNFGENFKIHPTQYRFGYWGNTKELKQIKSNLKNKSGFTDARGIKVNLSKDKKSSKFLSLGSASWLTALSTSPAEPGLARILPIKNRTDILSAGGWDDLHPTMVLRAAGCKNIIYVTRRGGDSMFGQGVVRKLTRIGGFDWQEWEGLTAEQKREKNARGDKDDVGKKASSWSKLYNLANPESSFSKSLTLADAVWCTNWDQQNVKTGIPAVVADGYNAPLYNGSNNQFFKSANGLTKADYESQLLKASDIPAGSLEFAGCVPN
;
A
#
# COMPACT_ATOMS: atom_id res chain seq x y z
N MET A 1 40.77 -8.73 -60.81
CA MET A 1 39.49 -9.44 -61.01
C MET A 1 39.63 -10.89 -60.57
N LYS A 2 38.62 -11.45 -59.90
CA LYS A 2 38.54 -12.77 -59.23
C LYS A 2 39.19 -12.85 -57.83
N LYS A 3 38.41 -12.80 -56.75
CA LYS A 3 37.70 -13.92 -56.10
C LYS A 3 37.00 -13.44 -54.82
N SER A 4 35.71 -13.73 -54.75
CA SER A 4 34.84 -13.73 -53.58
C SER A 4 35.02 -15.07 -52.84
N LEU A 5 35.07 -15.07 -51.50
CA LEU A 5 34.33 -16.02 -50.66
C LEU A 5 34.48 -15.70 -49.15
N ALA A 6 33.33 -15.79 -48.46
CA ALA A 6 33.14 -16.15 -47.05
C ALA A 6 33.48 -15.14 -45.93
N LEU A 7 32.47 -14.37 -45.50
CA LEU A 7 32.19 -14.19 -44.07
C LEU A 7 30.73 -13.75 -43.86
N THR A 8 29.81 -14.72 -43.79
CA THR A 8 28.42 -14.51 -43.36
C THR A 8 28.03 -15.62 -42.40
N LEU A 9 27.28 -15.27 -41.35
CA LEU A 9 26.75 -16.09 -40.24
C LEU A 9 27.64 -16.28 -39.00
N THR A 10 27.72 -15.26 -38.13
CA THR A 10 27.70 -15.46 -36.66
C THR A 10 27.34 -14.19 -35.87
N THR A 11 26.26 -13.48 -36.25
CA THR A 11 25.82 -12.28 -35.51
C THR A 11 24.30 -12.13 -35.42
N LEU A 12 23.59 -13.25 -35.31
CA LEU A 12 22.14 -13.30 -35.09
C LEU A 12 21.78 -14.52 -34.23
N ALA A 13 22.23 -14.54 -32.97
CA ALA A 13 21.81 -15.57 -32.02
C ALA A 13 21.71 -15.10 -30.55
N PHE A 14 22.19 -13.90 -30.18
CA PHE A 14 22.21 -13.48 -28.77
C PHE A 14 21.17 -12.41 -28.37
N THR A 15 20.40 -11.87 -29.32
CA THR A 15 19.31 -10.91 -29.06
C THR A 15 17.92 -11.57 -29.02
N GLY A 16 17.82 -12.89 -29.22
CA GLY A 16 16.54 -13.62 -29.33
C GLY A 16 16.07 -14.37 -28.06
N LEU A 17 16.82 -14.33 -26.95
CA LEU A 17 16.54 -15.16 -25.75
C LEU A 17 15.84 -14.43 -24.58
N LEU A 18 15.47 -13.14 -24.73
CA LEU A 18 14.83 -12.36 -23.66
C LEU A 18 13.42 -11.83 -23.98
N SER A 19 12.82 -12.21 -25.11
CA SER A 19 11.51 -11.68 -25.54
C SER A 19 10.36 -12.69 -25.56
N SER A 20 10.55 -13.92 -25.07
CA SER A 20 9.51 -14.98 -25.04
C SER A 20 9.04 -15.42 -23.64
N ALA A 21 9.55 -14.82 -22.56
CA ALA A 21 9.22 -15.22 -21.19
C ALA A 21 7.83 -14.78 -20.68
N SER A 22 7.03 -14.05 -21.47
CA SER A 22 5.74 -13.49 -21.04
C SER A 22 4.50 -14.31 -21.41
N ALA A 23 4.66 -15.55 -21.93
CA ALA A 23 3.53 -16.41 -22.32
C ALA A 23 3.38 -17.73 -21.53
N ASP A 24 4.42 -18.22 -20.83
CA ASP A 24 4.43 -19.57 -20.20
C ASP A 24 4.14 -19.59 -18.69
N TYR A 25 3.56 -18.51 -18.20
CA TYR A 25 3.21 -18.32 -16.79
C TYR A 25 2.14 -19.31 -16.26
N LYS A 26 1.43 -20.00 -17.16
CA LYS A 26 0.43 -21.05 -16.86
C LYS A 26 1.04 -22.40 -16.47
N LYS A 27 2.24 -22.44 -15.90
CA LYS A 27 2.79 -23.71 -15.38
C LYS A 27 1.95 -24.17 -14.19
N ASP A 28 1.37 -25.37 -14.33
CA ASP A 28 0.83 -26.15 -13.22
C ASP A 28 1.91 -26.22 -12.12
N GLY A 29 1.65 -25.58 -10.98
CA GLY A 29 2.60 -25.54 -9.85
C GLY A 29 3.05 -24.15 -9.38
N SER A 30 2.38 -23.06 -9.76
CA SER A 30 2.62 -21.73 -9.18
C SER A 30 1.37 -21.18 -8.45
N TYR A 31 1.55 -20.13 -7.63
CA TYR A 31 0.47 -19.47 -6.90
C TYR A 31 0.41 -17.97 -7.16
N CYS A 32 -0.77 -17.37 -7.10
CA CYS A 32 -0.97 -15.93 -7.06
C CYS A 32 -1.18 -15.45 -5.63
N ALA A 33 -0.68 -14.25 -5.30
CA ALA A 33 -0.87 -13.62 -3.99
C ALA A 33 -1.95 -12.52 -4.07
N ALA A 34 -3.08 -12.76 -3.41
CA ALA A 34 -4.03 -11.72 -3.05
C ALA A 34 -3.52 -11.06 -1.77
N ILE A 35 -3.16 -9.77 -1.78
CA ILE A 35 -2.55 -9.11 -0.62
C ILE A 35 -3.48 -8.00 -0.15
N ARG A 36 -4.00 -8.14 1.07
CA ARG A 36 -4.83 -7.11 1.72
C ARG A 36 -3.94 -5.96 2.20
N GLY A 37 -4.27 -4.73 1.82
CA GLY A 37 -3.60 -3.53 2.33
C GLY A 37 -3.86 -3.33 3.83
N ASN A 38 -2.86 -2.80 4.53
CA ASN A 38 -2.88 -2.64 5.99
C ASN A 38 -2.18 -1.35 6.49
N GLY A 39 -2.03 -0.36 5.61
CA GLY A 39 -1.48 0.96 5.97
C GLY A 39 -0.08 0.87 6.57
N GLU A 40 0.09 1.41 7.78
CA GLU A 40 1.35 1.41 8.53
C GLU A 40 1.84 0.02 8.94
N LEU A 41 0.96 -0.99 8.98
CA LEU A 41 1.29 -2.37 9.34
C LEU A 41 1.92 -3.16 8.18
N MET A 42 2.25 -2.50 7.07
CA MET A 42 2.91 -3.09 5.89
C MET A 42 4.07 -4.05 6.19
N PRO A 43 4.89 -3.86 7.25
CA PRO A 43 5.96 -4.81 7.57
C PRO A 43 5.50 -6.27 7.73
N ALA A 44 4.25 -6.52 8.12
CA ALA A 44 3.72 -7.88 8.21
C ALA A 44 3.65 -8.57 6.83
N HIS A 45 3.50 -7.80 5.74
CA HIS A 45 3.62 -8.35 4.40
C HIS A 45 5.02 -8.88 4.12
N TRP A 46 6.07 -8.24 4.64
CA TRP A 46 7.45 -8.67 4.38
C TRP A 46 7.71 -10.04 4.97
N GLY A 47 7.30 -10.26 6.23
CA GLY A 47 7.36 -11.57 6.87
C GLY A 47 6.52 -12.60 6.12
N SER A 48 5.27 -12.26 5.82
CA SER A 48 4.33 -13.14 5.11
C SER A 48 4.89 -13.58 3.74
N MET A 49 5.31 -12.61 2.92
CA MET A 49 5.81 -12.88 1.58
C MET A 49 7.16 -13.60 1.61
N ALA A 50 8.04 -13.31 2.58
CA ALA A 50 9.27 -14.07 2.75
C ALA A 50 8.97 -15.55 2.98
N ARG A 51 8.07 -15.86 3.92
CA ARG A 51 7.69 -17.24 4.24
C ARG A 51 7.00 -17.95 3.08
N LEU A 52 6.12 -17.26 2.37
CA LEU A 52 5.48 -17.80 1.17
C LEU A 52 6.48 -18.07 0.05
N VAL A 53 7.46 -17.19 -0.17
CA VAL A 53 8.50 -17.38 -1.19
C VAL A 53 9.45 -18.53 -0.84
N GLU A 54 9.80 -18.71 0.44
CA GLU A 54 10.56 -19.90 0.87
C GLU A 54 9.84 -21.18 0.50
N ARG A 55 8.51 -21.21 0.66
CA ARG A 55 7.70 -22.42 0.51
C ARG A 55 7.25 -22.68 -0.91
N TYR A 56 6.87 -21.64 -1.65
CA TYR A 56 6.15 -21.78 -2.92
C TYR A 56 6.82 -21.03 -4.07
N GLY A 57 7.95 -20.37 -3.82
CA GLY A 57 8.63 -19.53 -4.80
C GLY A 57 7.96 -18.17 -5.00
N VAL A 58 8.38 -17.44 -6.03
CA VAL A 58 7.86 -16.09 -6.31
C VAL A 58 6.37 -16.19 -6.70
N PRO A 59 5.49 -15.33 -6.15
CA PRO A 59 4.12 -15.28 -6.56
C PRO A 59 4.07 -14.90 -8.03
N ALA A 60 3.18 -15.59 -8.67
CA ALA A 60 3.26 -15.77 -10.07
C ALA A 60 2.28 -14.70 -10.70
N GLY A 61 1.25 -14.30 -9.96
CA GLY A 61 0.49 -13.07 -10.16
C GLY A 61 0.12 -12.44 -8.82
N MET A 62 -0.15 -11.14 -8.78
CA MET A 62 -0.44 -10.43 -7.54
C MET A 62 -1.53 -9.37 -7.71
N SER A 63 -2.31 -9.12 -6.66
CA SER A 63 -3.31 -8.05 -6.64
C SER A 63 -3.49 -7.52 -5.21
N GLY A 64 -3.70 -6.20 -5.09
CA GLY A 64 -3.82 -5.52 -3.80
C GLY A 64 -3.75 -4.00 -3.92
N GLY A 65 -4.18 -3.31 -2.86
CA GLY A 65 -4.21 -1.84 -2.78
C GLY A 65 -3.46 -1.27 -1.58
N SER A 66 -3.30 0.05 -1.57
CA SER A 66 -2.57 0.75 -0.53
C SER A 66 -1.14 0.20 -0.36
N SER A 67 -0.74 -0.18 0.86
CA SER A 67 0.55 -0.77 1.20
C SER A 67 0.85 -2.08 0.46
N ALA A 68 -0.18 -2.81 0.01
CA ALA A 68 0.01 -3.99 -0.82
C ALA A 68 0.60 -3.64 -2.19
N SER A 69 0.28 -2.46 -2.75
CA SER A 69 0.88 -1.99 -4.02
C SER A 69 2.39 -1.83 -3.90
N ILE A 70 2.87 -1.31 -2.78
CA ILE A 70 4.32 -1.19 -2.48
C ILE A 70 4.94 -2.59 -2.33
N THR A 71 4.26 -3.49 -1.63
CA THR A 71 4.70 -4.88 -1.45
C THR A 71 4.87 -5.58 -2.79
N MET A 72 3.85 -5.53 -3.67
CA MET A 72 3.91 -6.14 -5.00
C MET A 72 5.06 -5.57 -5.85
N PHE A 73 5.27 -4.26 -5.80
CA PHE A 73 6.36 -3.60 -6.52
C PHE A 73 7.75 -4.09 -6.07
N LEU A 74 7.97 -4.18 -4.75
CA LEU A 74 9.23 -4.67 -4.20
C LEU A 74 9.43 -6.17 -4.48
N MET A 75 8.36 -6.96 -4.40
CA MET A 75 8.37 -8.39 -4.73
C MET A 75 8.75 -8.64 -6.19
N GLU A 76 8.14 -7.91 -7.13
CA GLU A 76 8.48 -7.99 -8.54
C GLU A 76 9.93 -7.52 -8.78
N SER A 77 10.42 -6.55 -8.02
CA SER A 77 11.81 -6.08 -8.13
C SER A 77 12.84 -7.11 -7.65
N ILE A 78 12.55 -7.81 -6.54
CA ILE A 78 13.38 -8.92 -6.05
C ILE A 78 13.38 -10.09 -7.04
N ALA A 79 12.22 -10.37 -7.66
CA ALA A 79 12.10 -11.43 -8.66
C ALA A 79 12.95 -11.18 -9.92
N LEU A 80 13.22 -9.91 -10.24
CA LEU A 80 14.04 -9.50 -11.38
C LEU A 80 15.54 -9.50 -11.13
N ASN A 81 15.98 -9.73 -9.89
CA ASN A 81 17.39 -9.66 -9.56
C ASN A 81 18.17 -10.79 -10.25
N PRO A 82 19.14 -10.49 -11.15
CA PRO A 82 19.87 -11.49 -11.91
C PRO A 82 20.89 -12.27 -11.06
N ILE A 83 21.27 -11.77 -9.88
CA ILE A 83 22.24 -12.40 -8.97
C ILE A 83 21.58 -13.56 -8.21
N VAL A 84 20.25 -13.51 -8.04
CA VAL A 84 19.52 -14.44 -7.17
C VAL A 84 19.24 -15.77 -7.87
N LYS A 85 19.72 -16.86 -7.27
CA LYS A 85 19.71 -18.21 -7.87
C LYS A 85 18.52 -19.06 -7.44
N ASN A 86 18.00 -18.88 -6.23
CA ASN A 86 16.97 -19.77 -5.67
C ASN A 86 15.99 -19.07 -4.72
N ASN A 87 14.96 -19.79 -4.29
CA ASN A 87 13.89 -19.26 -3.44
C ASN A 87 14.36 -18.84 -2.04
N THR A 88 15.33 -19.55 -1.46
CA THR A 88 15.93 -19.17 -0.17
C THR A 88 16.61 -17.81 -0.26
N GLN A 89 17.37 -17.56 -1.32
CA GLN A 89 17.99 -16.26 -1.57
C GLN A 89 16.94 -15.16 -1.83
N ARG A 90 15.86 -15.44 -2.57
CA ARG A 90 14.76 -14.49 -2.75
C ARG A 90 14.08 -14.15 -1.43
N ALA A 91 13.80 -15.15 -0.61
CA ALA A 91 13.24 -14.97 0.71
C ALA A 91 14.16 -14.16 1.63
N LEU A 92 15.48 -14.41 1.59
CA LEU A 92 16.47 -13.60 2.30
C LEU A 92 16.39 -12.13 1.87
N LEU A 93 16.27 -11.84 0.56
CA LEU A 93 16.11 -10.46 0.10
C LEU A 93 14.81 -9.82 0.61
N ILE A 94 13.70 -10.57 0.67
CA ILE A 94 12.44 -10.05 1.21
C ILE A 94 12.59 -9.74 2.70
N LYS A 95 13.23 -10.61 3.49
CA LYS A 95 13.53 -10.36 4.91
C LYS A 95 14.43 -9.14 5.08
N SER A 96 15.41 -9.00 4.19
CA SER A 96 16.36 -7.90 4.21
C SER A 96 15.72 -6.53 3.96
N ILE A 97 14.44 -6.46 3.55
CA ILE A 97 13.68 -5.20 3.53
C ILE A 97 13.72 -4.53 4.91
N GLU A 98 13.58 -5.30 5.99
CA GLU A 98 13.72 -4.79 7.35
C GLU A 98 15.12 -4.19 7.57
N GLY A 99 16.18 -4.90 7.19
CA GLY A 99 17.56 -4.41 7.22
C GLY A 99 17.83 -3.19 6.34
N TYR A 100 17.09 -3.05 5.24
CA TYR A 100 17.15 -1.86 4.39
C TYR A 100 16.59 -0.65 5.13
N PHE A 101 15.44 -0.80 5.79
CA PHE A 101 14.90 0.25 6.66
C PHE A 101 15.84 0.52 7.84
N GLU A 102 16.40 -0.49 8.51
CA GLU A 102 17.44 -0.33 9.55
C GLU A 102 18.60 0.53 9.05
N THR A 103 19.10 0.27 7.84
CA THR A 103 20.19 1.03 7.23
C THR A 103 19.78 2.46 6.93
N LEU A 104 18.57 2.67 6.37
CA LEU A 104 18.05 4.01 6.13
C LEU A 104 17.97 4.81 7.42
N THR A 105 17.60 4.19 8.55
CA THR A 105 17.51 4.88 9.86
C THR A 105 18.81 5.53 10.30
N GLN A 106 19.94 5.16 9.69
CA GLN A 106 21.25 5.67 10.01
C GLN A 106 21.65 6.88 9.14
N THR A 107 20.98 7.10 8.00
CA THR A 107 21.21 8.28 7.13
C THR A 107 20.55 9.53 7.70
N SER A 108 20.95 10.73 7.25
CA SER A 108 20.28 11.97 7.70
C SER A 108 18.79 11.97 7.34
N GLU A 109 18.43 11.49 6.14
CA GLU A 109 17.03 11.40 5.72
C GLU A 109 16.23 10.40 6.55
N GLY A 110 16.79 9.22 6.85
CA GLY A 110 16.07 8.24 7.66
C GLY A 110 16.01 8.64 9.13
N LYS A 111 17.05 9.29 9.68
CA LYS A 111 16.97 9.94 11.00
C LYS A 111 15.89 11.01 11.03
N ALA A 112 15.75 11.80 9.96
CA ALA A 112 14.70 12.81 9.86
C ALA A 112 13.30 12.19 9.70
N LEU A 113 13.14 11.13 8.89
CA LEU A 113 11.88 10.39 8.77
C LEU A 113 11.50 9.71 10.10
N ILE A 114 12.48 9.16 10.81
CA ILE A 114 12.27 8.56 12.13
C ILE A 114 12.03 9.61 13.18
N SER A 115 12.67 10.77 13.10
CA SER A 115 12.28 11.89 13.94
C SER A 115 10.83 12.27 13.63
N LEU A 116 10.42 12.40 12.36
CA LEU A 116 9.03 12.65 12.01
C LEU A 116 8.04 11.58 12.54
N LEU A 117 8.44 10.29 12.58
CA LEU A 117 7.58 9.16 12.96
C LEU A 117 7.64 8.76 14.45
N LYS A 118 8.83 8.69 15.05
CA LYS A 118 9.09 8.38 16.47
C LYS A 118 9.06 9.62 17.33
N ASP A 119 9.55 10.74 16.80
CA ASP A 119 9.57 12.02 17.48
C ASP A 119 8.22 12.71 17.33
N LYS A 120 7.21 12.01 17.87
CA LYS A 120 6.17 12.72 18.57
C LYS A 120 6.77 13.69 19.58
N ALA A 121 8.00 13.66 20.10
CA ALA A 121 8.44 14.80 20.90
C ALA A 121 8.69 16.04 20.03
N ALA A 122 9.15 15.99 18.78
CA ALA A 122 9.24 17.19 17.92
C ALA A 122 7.87 17.61 17.34
N ILE A 123 7.10 16.69 16.75
CA ILE A 123 5.74 17.00 16.24
C ILE A 123 4.75 17.16 17.38
N SER A 124 4.87 16.43 18.49
CA SER A 124 4.07 16.62 19.71
C SER A 124 4.65 17.66 20.65
N GLN A 125 5.88 18.15 20.57
CA GLN A 125 6.27 19.43 21.18
C GLN A 125 5.79 20.55 20.29
N LEU A 126 5.79 20.42 18.97
CA LEU A 126 5.13 21.37 18.09
C LEU A 126 3.62 21.35 18.39
N VAL A 127 2.97 20.19 18.44
CA VAL A 127 1.54 20.00 18.75
C VAL A 127 1.20 20.25 20.22
N GLN A 128 2.10 20.01 21.18
CA GLN A 128 1.92 20.41 22.59
C GLN A 128 2.24 21.89 22.78
N LYS A 129 3.19 22.50 22.06
CA LYS A 129 3.35 23.96 22.01
C LYS A 129 2.09 24.57 21.42
N ILE A 130 1.52 23.99 20.37
CA ILE A 130 0.21 24.38 19.82
C ILE A 130 -0.90 24.23 20.86
N ALA A 131 -1.02 23.06 21.50
CA ALA A 131 -2.09 22.78 22.46
C ALA A 131 -1.93 23.57 23.77
N ALA A 132 -0.71 23.76 24.27
CA ALA A 132 -0.40 24.58 25.43
C ALA A 132 -0.54 26.08 25.13
N SER A 133 -0.23 26.51 23.91
CA SER A 133 -0.45 27.89 23.48
C SER A 133 -1.93 28.25 23.34
N GLN A 134 -2.82 27.28 23.09
CA GLN A 134 -4.27 27.52 23.10
C GLN A 134 -4.77 27.91 24.50
N GLY A 135 -4.17 27.40 25.58
CA GLY A 135 -4.46 27.82 26.96
C GLY A 135 -3.71 29.08 27.41
N GLN A 136 -2.59 29.44 26.76
CA GLN A 136 -1.86 30.69 27.03
C GLN A 136 -2.43 31.92 26.31
N LEU A 137 -3.39 31.72 25.40
CA LEU A 137 -4.07 32.78 24.67
C LEU A 137 -5.45 33.12 25.28
N ASP A 138 -5.81 32.52 26.41
CA ASP A 138 -7.00 32.90 27.17
C ASP A 138 -6.84 34.34 27.67
N GLY A 139 -7.63 35.26 27.11
CA GLY A 139 -7.54 36.70 27.37
C GLY A 139 -6.58 37.46 26.43
N ALA A 140 -5.91 36.79 25.48
CA ALA A 140 -5.04 37.44 24.51
C ALA A 140 -5.85 38.20 23.44
N THR A 141 -5.29 39.31 22.98
CA THR A 141 -5.84 40.10 21.89
C THR A 141 -5.76 39.35 20.55
N SER A 142 -6.64 39.72 19.62
CA SER A 142 -6.62 39.20 18.25
C SER A 142 -5.25 39.38 17.55
N ALA A 143 -4.53 40.44 17.88
CA ALA A 143 -3.20 40.73 17.33
C ALA A 143 -2.13 39.75 17.88
N GLU A 144 -2.16 39.45 19.17
CA GLU A 144 -1.25 38.49 19.81
C GLU A 144 -1.47 37.07 19.29
N VAL A 145 -2.73 36.65 19.16
CA VAL A 145 -3.09 35.36 18.56
C VAL A 145 -2.54 35.24 17.13
N THR A 146 -2.68 36.31 16.33
CA THR A 146 -2.22 36.33 14.94
C THR A 146 -0.68 36.30 14.86
N ALA A 147 0.01 37.07 15.71
CA ALA A 147 1.48 37.08 15.76
C ALA A 147 2.03 35.70 16.19
N PHE A 148 1.37 35.05 17.15
CA PHE A 148 1.70 33.69 17.57
C PHE A 148 1.54 32.68 16.42
N GLN A 149 0.38 32.67 15.76
CA GLN A 149 0.12 31.79 14.62
C GLN A 149 1.14 31.98 13.50
N LEU A 150 1.50 33.24 13.20
CA LEU A 150 2.48 33.59 12.17
C LEU A 150 3.85 33.00 12.49
N LYS A 151 4.37 33.22 13.70
CA LYS A 151 5.66 32.67 14.14
C LYS A 151 5.66 31.14 14.04
N HIS A 152 4.60 30.52 14.51
CA HIS A 152 4.53 29.06 14.51
C HIS A 152 4.46 28.46 13.08
N MET A 153 3.74 29.09 12.15
CA MET A 153 3.77 28.64 10.75
C MET A 153 5.17 28.79 10.12
N GLN A 154 5.95 29.79 10.52
CA GLN A 154 7.34 29.94 10.09
C GLN A 154 8.22 28.81 10.63
N ASP A 155 8.02 28.39 11.89
CA ASP A 155 8.72 27.24 12.47
C ASP A 155 8.39 25.94 11.72
N ILE A 156 7.10 25.70 11.43
CA ILE A 156 6.67 24.56 10.60
C ILE A 156 7.35 24.62 9.23
N GLN A 157 7.33 25.79 8.59
CA GLN A 157 7.95 25.97 7.28
C GLN A 157 9.45 25.67 7.34
N ALA A 158 10.17 26.13 8.36
CA ALA A 158 11.60 25.87 8.53
C ALA A 158 11.89 24.36 8.65
N VAL A 159 11.14 23.65 9.50
CA VAL A 159 11.23 22.18 9.60
C VAL A 159 10.95 21.53 8.26
N MET A 160 9.91 21.98 7.56
CA MET A 160 9.50 21.43 6.27
C MET A 160 10.46 21.78 5.11
N GLN A 161 11.32 22.77 5.29
CA GLN A 161 12.32 23.15 4.29
C GLN A 161 13.71 22.58 4.59
N SER A 162 13.87 21.84 5.70
CA SER A 162 15.10 21.10 5.99
C SER A 162 15.46 20.19 4.82
N SER A 163 16.77 20.12 4.51
CA SER A 163 17.31 19.24 3.47
C SER A 163 16.87 17.79 3.67
N ASP A 164 16.74 17.37 4.92
CA ASP A 164 16.44 15.98 5.27
C ASP A 164 14.98 15.59 5.03
N LEU A 165 14.03 16.53 5.09
CA LEU A 165 12.60 16.27 4.89
C LEU A 165 12.09 16.71 3.51
N LYS A 166 12.79 17.63 2.83
CA LYS A 166 12.36 18.18 1.52
C LYS A 166 12.07 17.09 0.49
N GLU A 167 12.78 15.96 0.57
CA GLU A 167 12.59 14.81 -0.33
C GLU A 167 11.30 14.03 -0.13
N ILE A 168 10.53 14.24 0.94
CA ILE A 168 9.26 13.51 1.19
C ILE A 168 8.05 14.42 1.34
N LEU A 169 8.27 15.71 1.61
CA LEU A 169 7.19 16.63 1.93
C LEU A 169 6.36 17.01 0.70
N ASN A 170 5.07 17.20 0.94
CA ASN A 170 4.11 17.61 -0.06
C ASN A 170 4.28 19.09 -0.44
N PRO A 171 4.63 19.41 -1.70
CA PRO A 171 4.71 20.80 -2.17
C PRO A 171 3.40 21.57 -2.00
N GLU A 172 2.25 20.89 -2.10
CA GLU A 172 0.95 21.53 -1.91
C GLU A 172 0.73 21.98 -0.47
N MET A 173 1.16 21.18 0.51
CA MET A 173 1.09 21.55 1.93
C MET A 173 2.02 22.73 2.24
N LEU A 174 3.23 22.71 1.67
CA LEU A 174 4.17 23.84 1.76
C LEU A 174 3.56 25.13 1.20
N GLN A 175 2.96 25.06 0.02
CA GLN A 175 2.28 26.19 -0.59
C GLN A 175 1.10 26.66 0.28
N TYR A 176 0.33 25.72 0.84
CA TYR A 176 -0.80 26.03 1.71
C TYR A 176 -0.37 26.79 2.97
N ILE A 177 0.75 26.38 3.59
CA ILE A 177 1.37 27.08 4.73
C ILE A 177 1.86 28.48 4.31
N GLN A 178 2.61 28.57 3.22
CA GLN A 178 3.16 29.84 2.73
C GLN A 178 2.07 30.88 2.41
N GLN A 179 0.99 30.45 1.77
CA GLN A 179 -0.17 31.31 1.52
C GLN A 179 -0.81 31.78 2.84
N THR A 180 -0.92 30.90 3.83
CA THR A 180 -1.51 31.25 5.14
C THR A 180 -0.63 32.23 5.91
N ILE A 181 0.70 32.09 5.82
CA ILE A 181 1.67 33.08 6.34
C ILE A 181 1.47 34.44 5.66
N GLY A 182 1.38 34.47 4.33
CA GLY A 182 1.14 35.71 3.58
C GLY A 182 -0.15 36.41 4.00
N MET A 183 -1.25 35.64 4.12
CA MET A 183 -2.54 36.14 4.61
C MET A 183 -2.45 36.69 6.04
N SER A 184 -1.66 36.06 6.91
CA SER A 184 -1.49 36.49 8.30
C SER A 184 -0.75 37.82 8.40
N LYS A 185 0.22 38.09 7.52
CA LYS A 185 0.90 39.40 7.43
C LYS A 185 -0.07 40.51 7.02
N VAL A 186 -0.85 40.27 5.95
CA VAL A 186 -1.90 41.21 5.52
C VAL A 186 -2.93 41.43 6.63
N LEU A 187 -3.27 40.40 7.40
CA LEU A 187 -4.18 40.51 8.54
C LEU A 187 -3.61 41.41 9.66
N GLN A 188 -2.31 41.35 9.96
CA GLN A 188 -1.69 42.23 10.95
C GLN A 188 -1.80 43.71 10.57
N GLU A 189 -1.66 44.01 9.28
CA GLU A 189 -1.74 45.38 8.75
C GLU A 189 -3.20 45.87 8.68
N THR A 190 -4.09 45.05 8.12
CA THR A 190 -5.47 45.48 7.78
C THR A 190 -6.49 45.27 8.90
N LYS A 191 -6.21 44.36 9.85
CA LYS A 191 -7.14 43.93 10.91
C LYS A 191 -8.51 43.45 10.39
N ASN A 192 -8.58 42.96 9.14
CA ASN A 192 -9.83 42.56 8.49
C ASN A 192 -10.47 41.31 9.16
N PRO A 193 -11.70 41.40 9.71
CA PRO A 193 -12.35 40.28 10.41
C PRO A 193 -12.64 39.05 9.54
N SER A 194 -12.97 39.25 8.26
CA SER A 194 -13.24 38.17 7.32
C SER A 194 -11.96 37.41 6.98
N LEU A 195 -10.86 38.14 6.75
CA LEU A 195 -9.54 37.55 6.55
C LEU A 195 -9.09 36.77 7.79
N LYS A 196 -9.36 37.28 8.99
CA LYS A 196 -9.08 36.57 10.26
C LYS A 196 -9.72 35.19 10.30
N LYS A 197 -11.03 35.10 10.01
CA LYS A 197 -11.74 33.81 10.00
C LYS A 197 -11.10 32.81 9.02
N GLN A 198 -10.62 33.29 7.88
CA GLN A 198 -9.95 32.46 6.89
C GLN A 198 -8.56 32.00 7.34
N VAL A 199 -7.76 32.89 7.94
CA VAL A 199 -6.46 32.54 8.54
C VAL A 199 -6.64 31.52 9.66
N ASP A 200 -7.56 31.76 10.59
CA ASP A 200 -7.85 30.85 11.72
C ASP A 200 -8.28 29.46 11.21
N TYR A 201 -9.14 29.43 10.19
CA TYR A 201 -9.56 28.18 9.57
C TYR A 201 -8.37 27.41 8.98
N ARG A 202 -7.58 28.06 8.11
CA ARG A 202 -6.43 27.44 7.44
C ARG A 202 -5.37 26.97 8.43
N TYR A 203 -5.10 27.77 9.47
CA TYR A 203 -4.22 27.38 10.56
C TYR A 203 -4.73 26.12 11.28
N GLY A 204 -6.02 26.07 11.61
CA GLY A 204 -6.65 24.88 12.21
C GLY A 204 -6.59 23.65 11.29
N GLN A 205 -6.67 23.83 9.96
CA GLN A 205 -6.45 22.74 9.01
C GLN A 205 -5.01 22.24 9.04
N ILE A 206 -4.02 23.14 9.06
CA ILE A 206 -2.60 22.77 9.15
C ILE A 206 -2.36 21.95 10.42
N GLU A 207 -2.84 22.44 11.56
CA GLU A 207 -2.76 21.75 12.84
C GLU A 207 -3.39 20.35 12.80
N GLN A 208 -4.59 20.23 12.23
CA GLN A 208 -5.27 18.94 12.06
C GLN A 208 -4.46 17.97 11.18
N ALA A 209 -3.77 18.44 10.13
CA ALA A 209 -2.91 17.59 9.30
C ALA A 209 -1.78 16.95 10.13
N PHE A 210 -1.16 17.71 11.04
CA PHE A 210 -0.10 17.21 11.93
C PHE A 210 -0.66 16.34 13.06
N LYS A 211 -1.76 16.74 13.70
CA LYS A 211 -2.41 15.97 14.77
C LYS A 211 -2.88 14.58 14.31
N ASN A 212 -3.42 14.52 13.10
CA ASN A 212 -3.96 13.29 12.51
C ASN A 212 -2.95 12.57 11.59
N PHE A 213 -1.68 12.98 11.61
CA PHE A 213 -0.66 12.31 10.82
C PHE A 213 -0.48 10.86 11.30
N GLY A 214 -0.79 9.89 10.45
CA GLY A 214 -0.80 8.46 10.82
C GLY A 214 -1.93 8.06 11.77
N LYS A 215 -2.95 8.89 11.96
CA LYS A 215 -4.15 8.59 12.77
C LYS A 215 -5.38 9.18 12.09
N PHE A 216 -6.31 8.34 11.66
CA PHE A 216 -7.46 8.83 10.88
C PHE A 216 -8.77 8.50 11.59
N SER A 217 -9.67 9.47 11.55
CA SER A 217 -11.03 9.30 12.02
C SER A 217 -11.97 9.74 10.91
N THR A 218 -12.61 8.77 10.27
CA THR A 218 -13.67 9.03 9.30
C THR A 218 -14.87 9.72 9.93
N THR A 219 -15.01 9.61 11.26
CA THR A 219 -16.08 10.21 12.05
C THR A 219 -15.82 11.67 12.37
N THR A 220 -14.62 12.03 12.82
CA THR A 220 -14.34 13.38 13.36
C THR A 220 -13.57 14.30 12.41
N ASP A 221 -12.97 13.78 11.35
CA ASP A 221 -12.19 14.59 10.41
C ASP A 221 -13.04 15.10 9.24
N ASN A 222 -13.66 16.27 9.39
CA ASN A 222 -14.61 16.82 8.42
C ASN A 222 -13.99 17.27 7.10
N THR A 223 -12.67 17.37 6.99
CA THR A 223 -11.97 17.81 5.78
C THR A 223 -11.05 16.74 5.20
N LEU A 224 -11.23 15.49 5.63
CA LEU A 224 -10.43 14.30 5.27
C LEU A 224 -10.07 14.19 3.78
N PHE A 225 -10.99 14.56 2.89
CA PHE A 225 -10.81 14.41 1.44
C PHE A 225 -10.20 15.62 0.73
N PHE A 226 -10.06 16.75 1.42
CA PHE A 226 -9.70 18.04 0.82
C PHE A 226 -8.37 18.57 1.32
N ARG A 227 -8.07 18.35 2.61
CA ARG A 227 -6.89 18.87 3.25
C ARG A 227 -5.61 18.31 2.60
N PRO A 228 -4.64 19.16 2.21
CA PRO A 228 -3.35 18.70 1.74
C PRO A 228 -2.68 17.80 2.79
N GLY A 229 -2.13 16.68 2.32
CA GLY A 229 -1.34 15.78 3.14
C GLY A 229 0.06 16.32 3.43
N ILE A 230 0.70 15.90 4.51
CA ILE A 230 2.09 16.30 4.85
C ILE A 230 3.09 15.67 3.88
N ILE A 231 2.84 14.44 3.45
CA ILE A 231 3.75 13.65 2.60
C ILE A 231 3.30 13.69 1.13
N SER A 232 4.27 13.79 0.22
CA SER A 232 4.06 13.57 -1.21
C SER A 232 4.19 12.08 -1.54
N PHE A 233 3.07 11.45 -1.89
CA PHE A 233 3.08 10.05 -2.33
C PHE A 233 3.87 9.82 -3.63
N GLU A 234 3.99 10.83 -4.50
CA GLU A 234 4.88 10.74 -5.66
C GLU A 234 6.35 10.66 -5.24
N LYS A 235 6.76 11.47 -4.26
CA LYS A 235 8.14 11.40 -3.75
C LYS A 235 8.39 10.11 -2.98
N VAL A 236 7.42 9.64 -2.19
CA VAL A 236 7.48 8.31 -1.54
C VAL A 236 7.60 7.19 -2.57
N ALA A 237 6.84 7.25 -3.67
CA ALA A 237 6.98 6.30 -4.77
C ALA A 237 8.40 6.30 -5.36
N LYS A 238 9.04 7.46 -5.50
CA LYS A 238 10.45 7.56 -5.95
C LYS A 238 11.42 6.98 -4.92
N LEU A 239 11.17 7.12 -3.62
CA LEU A 239 11.97 6.46 -2.58
C LEU A 239 11.90 4.94 -2.66
N PHE A 240 10.69 4.38 -2.76
CA PHE A 240 10.52 2.95 -3.01
C PHE A 240 11.10 2.55 -4.37
N GLY A 241 11.07 3.44 -5.37
CA GLY A 241 11.75 3.25 -6.65
C GLY A 241 13.26 3.06 -6.52
N ARG A 242 13.94 3.86 -5.68
CA ARG A 242 15.38 3.70 -5.40
C ARG A 242 15.67 2.38 -4.68
N MET A 243 14.83 2.00 -3.73
CA MET A 243 14.92 0.69 -3.06
C MET A 243 14.72 -0.47 -4.04
N ALA A 244 13.72 -0.36 -4.92
CA ALA A 244 13.44 -1.34 -5.96
C ALA A 244 14.56 -1.46 -6.99
N ASN A 245 15.21 -0.35 -7.37
CA ASN A 245 16.39 -0.36 -8.23
C ASN A 245 17.52 -1.20 -7.60
N PHE A 246 17.80 -1.00 -6.31
CA PHE A 246 18.78 -1.80 -5.56
C PHE A 246 18.41 -3.29 -5.56
N TYR A 247 17.17 -3.62 -5.19
CA TYR A 247 16.72 -5.02 -5.14
C TYR A 247 16.66 -5.69 -6.51
N ALA A 248 16.43 -4.96 -7.58
CA ALA A 248 16.45 -5.48 -8.95
C ALA A 248 17.85 -5.43 -9.60
N SER A 249 18.88 -4.97 -8.87
CA SER A 249 20.26 -4.79 -9.36
C SER A 249 20.33 -3.91 -10.63
N TYR A 250 19.54 -2.83 -10.68
CA TYR A 250 19.54 -1.91 -11.82
C TYR A 250 20.89 -1.19 -11.94
N ASP A 251 21.34 -1.04 -13.18
CA ASP A 251 22.62 -0.43 -13.53
C ASP A 251 22.69 1.06 -13.12
N LEU A 252 23.89 1.50 -12.73
CA LEU A 252 24.22 2.90 -12.42
C LEU A 252 25.01 3.58 -13.55
N GLY A 253 24.99 2.97 -14.74
CA GLY A 253 25.70 3.44 -15.91
C GLY A 253 26.81 2.48 -16.32
N LYS A 254 27.15 2.49 -17.61
CA LYS A 254 28.14 1.59 -18.18
C LYS A 254 29.47 1.72 -17.42
N ASP A 255 30.06 0.58 -17.07
CA ASP A 255 31.36 0.46 -16.41
C ASP A 255 31.44 1.17 -15.03
N ASN A 256 30.29 1.38 -14.36
CA ASN A 256 30.27 1.97 -13.03
C ASN A 256 30.90 1.02 -11.99
N GLN A 257 32.07 1.40 -11.46
CA GLN A 257 32.82 0.59 -10.50
C GLN A 257 32.08 0.39 -9.17
N VAL A 258 31.29 1.38 -8.72
CA VAL A 258 30.47 1.24 -7.50
C VAL A 258 29.39 0.18 -7.72
N LYS A 259 28.76 0.14 -8.89
CA LYS A 259 27.79 -0.91 -9.23
C LYS A 259 28.42 -2.29 -9.21
N ALA A 260 29.58 -2.46 -9.83
CA ALA A 260 30.30 -3.75 -9.82
C ALA A 260 30.64 -4.20 -8.38
N SER A 261 31.09 -3.26 -7.54
CA SER A 261 31.35 -3.53 -6.11
C SER A 261 30.09 -3.91 -5.34
N VAL A 262 28.97 -3.21 -5.58
CA VAL A 262 27.67 -3.52 -4.94
C VAL A 262 27.17 -4.91 -5.36
N ASP A 263 27.31 -5.29 -6.63
CA ASP A 263 26.90 -6.63 -7.10
C ASP A 263 27.77 -7.74 -6.52
N ALA A 264 29.09 -7.51 -6.43
CA ALA A 264 30.00 -8.45 -5.77
C ALA A 264 29.62 -8.64 -4.29
N MET A 265 29.32 -7.55 -3.59
CA MET A 265 28.90 -7.60 -2.18
C MET A 265 27.52 -8.25 -2.01
N MET A 266 26.57 -8.00 -2.92
CA MET A 266 25.28 -8.68 -2.94
C MET A 266 25.45 -10.18 -3.16
N THR A 267 26.35 -10.59 -4.06
CA THR A 267 26.68 -12.00 -4.29
C THR A 267 27.25 -12.64 -3.02
N GLN A 268 28.19 -11.96 -2.34
CA GLN A 268 28.76 -12.42 -1.08
C GLN A 268 27.71 -12.51 0.03
N PHE A 269 26.87 -11.50 0.20
CA PHE A 269 25.75 -11.48 1.14
C PHE A 269 24.82 -12.68 0.90
N LEU A 270 24.37 -12.91 -0.33
CA LEU A 270 23.49 -14.02 -0.67
C LEU A 270 24.17 -15.39 -0.44
N SER A 271 25.47 -15.50 -0.73
CA SER A 271 26.23 -16.73 -0.49
C SER A 271 26.41 -17.02 1.00
N ALA A 272 26.79 -16.02 1.79
CA ALA A 272 27.10 -16.18 3.20
C ALA A 272 25.84 -16.32 4.08
N CYS A 273 24.76 -15.62 3.72
CA CYS A 273 23.61 -15.47 4.61
C CYS A 273 22.40 -16.34 4.23
N SER A 274 22.34 -16.93 3.03
CA SER A 274 21.13 -17.65 2.59
C SER A 274 20.94 -19.02 3.21
N ALA A 275 22.00 -19.84 3.31
CA ALA A 275 21.90 -21.23 3.80
C ALA A 275 21.24 -21.29 5.19
N ASP A 276 21.67 -20.40 6.09
CA ASP A 276 21.16 -20.31 7.45
C ASP A 276 19.91 -19.43 7.60
N SER A 277 19.39 -18.84 6.53
CA SER A 277 18.24 -17.92 6.61
C SER A 277 16.89 -18.64 6.65
N LYS A 278 16.80 -19.87 6.15
CA LYS A 278 15.52 -20.59 6.03
C LYS A 278 14.88 -20.75 7.41
N GLY A 279 13.61 -20.40 7.54
CA GLY A 279 12.89 -20.53 8.82
C GLY A 279 13.18 -19.43 9.84
N LYS A 280 14.01 -18.43 9.52
CA LYS A 280 14.39 -17.34 10.43
C LYS A 280 13.91 -15.97 9.94
N SER A 281 13.49 -15.12 10.85
CA SER A 281 13.30 -13.69 10.62
C SER A 281 14.62 -12.96 10.37
N TRP A 282 14.55 -11.70 9.91
CA TRP A 282 15.75 -10.86 9.74
C TRP A 282 16.53 -10.71 11.05
N GLN A 283 15.84 -10.45 12.16
CA GLN A 283 16.48 -10.28 13.47
C GLN A 283 17.23 -11.53 13.93
N GLU A 284 16.64 -12.72 13.74
CA GLU A 284 17.31 -13.98 14.06
C GLU A 284 18.54 -14.23 13.19
N ILE A 285 18.48 -13.86 11.90
CA ILE A 285 19.62 -13.98 10.98
C ILE A 285 20.78 -13.10 11.45
N VAL A 286 20.53 -11.82 11.72
CA VAL A 286 21.60 -10.87 12.08
C VAL A 286 22.07 -10.99 13.52
N ALA A 287 21.26 -11.53 14.42
CA ALA A 287 21.70 -11.90 15.77
C ALA A 287 22.74 -13.03 15.72
N ARG A 288 22.53 -14.03 14.84
CA ARG A 288 23.46 -15.15 14.65
C ARG A 288 24.66 -14.78 13.77
N ALA A 289 24.45 -13.98 12.73
CA ALA A 289 25.48 -13.57 11.78
C ALA A 289 25.46 -12.05 11.55
N PRO A 290 26.04 -11.25 12.45
CA PRO A 290 26.05 -9.78 12.34
C PRO A 290 26.67 -9.26 11.03
N VAL A 291 27.59 -10.03 10.43
CA VAL A 291 28.19 -9.74 9.12
C VAL A 291 27.14 -9.56 8.01
N CYS A 292 25.99 -10.26 8.09
CA CYS A 292 24.90 -10.11 7.13
C CYS A 292 24.31 -8.70 7.14
N ARG A 293 24.15 -8.10 8.33
CA ARG A 293 23.70 -6.71 8.48
C ARG A 293 24.73 -5.73 7.91
N GLN A 294 26.02 -5.97 8.17
CA GLN A 294 27.11 -5.11 7.71
C GLN A 294 27.25 -5.11 6.19
N MET A 295 27.28 -6.29 5.55
CA MET A 295 27.38 -6.43 4.09
C MET A 295 26.19 -5.78 3.38
N LEU A 296 24.97 -6.05 3.86
CA LEU A 296 23.76 -5.46 3.31
C LEU A 296 23.77 -3.93 3.47
N GLY A 297 24.03 -3.44 4.69
CA GLY A 297 24.02 -2.01 5.00
C GLY A 297 25.03 -1.24 4.16
N LYS A 298 26.26 -1.76 4.03
CA LYS A 298 27.28 -1.17 3.16
C LYS A 298 26.84 -1.14 1.70
N SER A 299 26.33 -2.25 1.16
CA SER A 299 25.84 -2.32 -0.23
C SER A 299 24.76 -1.27 -0.51
N ILE A 300 23.83 -1.09 0.44
CA ILE A 300 22.74 -0.12 0.34
C ILE A 300 23.28 1.31 0.33
N LEU A 301 24.16 1.65 1.27
CA LEU A 301 24.70 3.00 1.38
C LEU A 301 25.54 3.36 0.14
N ASP A 302 26.41 2.45 -0.32
CA ASP A 302 27.23 2.65 -1.51
C ASP A 302 26.34 2.89 -2.75
N TYR A 303 25.37 2.01 -2.99
CA TYR A 303 24.44 2.14 -4.13
C TYR A 303 23.66 3.46 -4.09
N ARG A 304 23.14 3.83 -2.92
CA ARG A 304 22.33 5.04 -2.74
C ARG A 304 23.15 6.31 -2.94
N ASN A 305 24.35 6.36 -2.38
CA ASN A 305 25.22 7.54 -2.48
C ASN A 305 25.64 7.77 -3.93
N GLU A 306 26.00 6.71 -4.67
CA GLU A 306 26.32 6.84 -6.09
C GLU A 306 25.10 7.22 -6.92
N THR A 307 23.93 6.63 -6.65
CA THR A 307 22.67 7.02 -7.33
C THR A 307 22.42 8.52 -7.16
N LYS A 308 22.49 9.04 -5.93
CA LYS A 308 22.26 10.47 -5.64
C LYS A 308 23.28 11.36 -6.37
N LYS A 309 24.56 10.98 -6.33
CA LYS A 309 25.63 11.72 -7.03
C LYS A 309 25.35 11.81 -8.53
N LEU A 310 24.97 10.71 -9.16
CA LEU A 310 24.64 10.66 -10.58
C LEU A 310 23.39 11.48 -10.91
N GLU A 311 22.34 11.40 -10.08
CA GLU A 311 21.13 12.21 -10.23
C GLU A 311 21.42 13.72 -10.10
N LEU A 312 22.25 14.13 -9.14
CA LEU A 312 22.69 15.52 -8.97
C LEU A 312 23.53 16.03 -10.15
N ALA A 313 24.30 15.14 -10.78
CA ALA A 313 25.03 15.42 -12.02
C ALA A 313 24.13 15.43 -13.27
N GLY A 314 22.82 15.22 -13.13
CA GLY A 314 21.87 15.19 -14.25
C GLY A 314 21.87 13.90 -15.07
N THR A 315 22.53 12.84 -14.58
CA THR A 315 22.58 11.54 -15.26
C THR A 315 21.19 10.91 -15.28
N GLN A 316 20.70 10.55 -16.47
CA GLN A 316 19.44 9.83 -16.61
C GLN A 316 19.63 8.35 -16.32
N LEU A 317 19.23 7.93 -15.13
CA LEU A 317 19.24 6.53 -14.72
C LEU A 317 17.92 5.84 -15.07
N LYS A 318 18.00 4.59 -15.53
CA LYS A 318 16.82 3.75 -15.68
C LYS A 318 16.19 3.52 -14.31
N ARG A 319 14.88 3.73 -14.18
CA ARG A 319 14.17 3.60 -12.90
C ARG A 319 13.10 2.53 -12.95
N ARG A 320 13.18 1.60 -12.01
CA ARG A 320 12.22 0.50 -11.85
C ARG A 320 10.79 0.99 -11.67
N VAL A 321 10.61 2.13 -11.00
CA VAL A 321 9.31 2.75 -10.75
C VAL A 321 8.67 3.36 -12.01
N GLU A 322 9.45 3.64 -13.05
CA GLU A 322 8.92 4.18 -14.31
C GLU A 322 8.43 3.07 -15.26
N GLU A 323 8.74 1.81 -14.96
CA GLU A 323 8.28 0.68 -15.77
C GLU A 323 6.79 0.39 -15.59
N ASN A 324 6.18 -0.14 -16.66
CA ASN A 324 4.78 -0.51 -16.66
C ASN A 324 4.48 -1.67 -15.72
N ILE A 325 3.35 -1.55 -15.03
CA ILE A 325 2.77 -2.59 -14.19
C ILE A 325 2.37 -3.78 -15.07
N GLY A 326 2.60 -5.00 -14.58
CA GLY A 326 2.25 -6.22 -15.32
C GLY A 326 3.25 -6.58 -16.41
N LYS A 327 4.42 -5.91 -16.47
CA LYS A 327 5.45 -6.19 -17.46
C LYS A 327 6.19 -7.49 -17.18
N HIS A 328 6.48 -7.80 -15.91
CA HIS A 328 7.29 -8.96 -15.54
C HIS A 328 6.51 -10.00 -14.74
N ILE A 329 5.62 -9.56 -13.86
CA ILE A 329 4.67 -10.41 -13.13
C ILE A 329 3.27 -9.88 -13.37
N SER A 330 2.29 -10.75 -13.67
CA SER A 330 0.88 -10.38 -13.83
C SER A 330 0.36 -9.73 -12.55
N THR A 331 0.25 -8.41 -12.54
CA THR A 331 0.06 -7.63 -11.31
C THR A 331 -1.04 -6.60 -11.49
N PHE A 332 -1.93 -6.53 -10.49
CA PHE A 332 -3.12 -5.67 -10.52
C PHE A 332 -3.21 -4.78 -9.26
N PRO A 333 -2.38 -3.72 -9.15
CA PRO A 333 -2.55 -2.70 -8.15
C PRO A 333 -3.89 -2.00 -8.35
N THR A 334 -4.46 -1.53 -7.25
CA THR A 334 -5.84 -1.04 -7.22
C THR A 334 -5.99 0.26 -6.43
N THR A 335 -7.04 1.01 -6.73
CA THR A 335 -7.43 2.20 -5.97
C THR A 335 -8.94 2.44 -6.06
N SER A 336 -9.53 2.98 -5.00
CA SER A 336 -10.79 3.70 -5.04
C SER A 336 -10.74 4.80 -6.09
N VAL A 337 -11.74 4.86 -6.96
CA VAL A 337 -11.85 5.98 -7.91
C VAL A 337 -13.21 6.64 -7.94
N ILE A 338 -13.17 7.94 -8.20
CA ILE A 338 -14.30 8.80 -8.48
C ILE A 338 -14.32 9.09 -9.97
N ILE A 339 -15.47 8.90 -10.61
CA ILE A 339 -15.64 9.09 -12.05
C ILE A 339 -16.78 10.05 -12.39
N LYS A 340 -16.79 10.53 -13.65
CA LYS A 340 -17.89 11.29 -14.25
C LYS A 340 -18.23 12.56 -13.44
N LYS A 341 -19.52 12.85 -13.23
CA LYS A 341 -20.03 13.99 -12.43
C LYS A 341 -19.46 14.04 -10.99
N GLY A 342 -18.97 12.92 -10.46
CA GLY A 342 -18.28 12.90 -9.16
C GLY A 342 -16.98 13.70 -9.18
N VAL A 343 -16.23 13.64 -10.29
CA VAL A 343 -14.98 14.40 -10.49
C VAL A 343 -15.25 15.89 -10.50
N THR A 344 -16.20 16.35 -11.32
CA THR A 344 -16.60 17.75 -11.38
C THR A 344 -17.08 18.27 -10.02
N ARG A 345 -17.86 17.47 -9.29
CA ARG A 345 -18.32 17.82 -7.94
C ARG A 345 -17.15 17.97 -6.96
N TYR A 346 -16.20 17.03 -6.99
CA TYR A 346 -15.00 17.12 -6.16
C TYR A 346 -14.17 18.35 -6.51
N GLN A 347 -13.90 18.60 -7.79
CA GLN A 347 -13.10 19.76 -8.21
C GLN A 347 -13.73 21.08 -7.76
N LYS A 348 -15.07 21.22 -7.90
CA LYS A 348 -15.79 22.39 -7.38
C LYS A 348 -15.67 22.53 -5.86
N ALA A 349 -15.83 21.43 -5.12
CA ALA A 349 -15.70 21.44 -3.67
C ALA A 349 -14.26 21.72 -3.22
N HIS A 350 -13.26 21.16 -3.91
CA HIS A 350 -11.86 21.40 -3.62
C HIS A 350 -11.45 22.86 -3.89
N ALA A 351 -11.99 23.48 -4.94
CA ALA A 351 -11.80 24.91 -5.17
C ALA A 351 -12.42 25.75 -4.04
N ALA A 352 -13.65 25.42 -3.61
CA ALA A 352 -14.31 26.11 -2.50
C ALA A 352 -13.60 25.90 -1.13
N TYR A 353 -12.95 24.76 -0.93
CA TYR A 353 -12.15 24.48 0.28
C TYR A 353 -11.00 25.50 0.46
N GLN A 354 -10.45 26.06 -0.63
CA GLN A 354 -9.33 27.00 -0.54
C GLN A 354 -9.72 28.35 0.11
N THR A 355 -11.02 28.68 0.10
CA THR A 355 -11.55 29.96 0.57
C THR A 355 -12.57 29.85 1.70
N THR A 356 -12.96 28.63 2.08
CA THR A 356 -13.93 28.41 3.15
C THR A 356 -13.37 28.77 4.54
N THR A 357 -14.29 29.05 5.46
CA THR A 357 -14.04 29.17 6.90
C THR A 357 -14.84 28.16 7.72
N ASP A 358 -15.59 27.27 7.04
CA ASP A 358 -16.49 26.30 7.66
C ASP A 358 -15.72 25.05 8.11
N LYS A 359 -15.68 24.81 9.43
CA LYS A 359 -15.07 23.61 10.04
C LYS A 359 -15.76 22.31 9.62
N ASN A 360 -17.02 22.39 9.18
CA ASN A 360 -17.85 21.27 8.77
C ASN A 360 -17.95 21.12 7.24
N PHE A 361 -17.14 21.87 6.49
CA PHE A 361 -17.19 21.97 5.03
C PHE A 361 -17.38 20.63 4.30
N GLY A 362 -16.64 19.59 4.69
CA GLY A 362 -16.67 18.30 4.01
C GLY A 362 -17.71 17.30 4.53
N GLU A 363 -18.49 17.60 5.58
CA GLU A 363 -19.53 16.69 6.10
C GLU A 363 -20.58 16.37 5.03
N ASN A 364 -20.96 17.39 4.26
CA ASN A 364 -21.99 17.31 3.24
C ASN A 364 -21.46 16.86 1.87
N PHE A 365 -20.14 16.75 1.71
CA PHE A 365 -19.57 16.28 0.45
C PHE A 365 -19.84 14.79 0.26
N LYS A 366 -20.72 14.48 -0.69
CA LYS A 366 -21.04 13.10 -1.10
C LYS A 366 -21.03 12.97 -2.60
N ILE A 367 -20.53 11.85 -3.11
CA ILE A 367 -20.76 11.41 -4.49
C ILE A 367 -21.84 10.35 -4.55
N HIS A 368 -22.43 10.18 -5.73
CA HIS A 368 -23.41 9.12 -5.94
C HIS A 368 -22.71 7.74 -5.91
N PRO A 369 -23.30 6.68 -5.31
CA PRO A 369 -22.66 5.36 -5.24
C PRO A 369 -22.25 4.75 -6.60
N THR A 370 -22.90 5.18 -7.69
CA THR A 370 -22.55 4.77 -9.06
C THR A 370 -21.35 5.52 -9.66
N GLN A 371 -20.88 6.59 -9.01
CA GLN A 371 -19.66 7.34 -9.38
C GLN A 371 -18.41 6.80 -8.67
N TYR A 372 -18.60 5.90 -7.71
CA TYR A 372 -17.54 5.23 -6.97
C TYR A 372 -17.26 3.83 -7.56
N ARG A 373 -15.99 3.54 -7.86
CA ARG A 373 -15.50 2.31 -8.50
C ARG A 373 -14.18 1.84 -7.87
N PHE A 374 -13.82 0.59 -8.12
CA PHE A 374 -12.49 0.02 -7.84
C PHE A 374 -11.71 0.03 -9.16
N GLY A 375 -10.69 0.87 -9.24
CA GLY A 375 -9.84 1.04 -10.41
C GLY A 375 -8.59 0.16 -10.35
N TYR A 376 -8.34 -0.62 -11.41
CA TYR A 376 -7.20 -1.53 -11.51
C TYR A 376 -6.24 -1.13 -12.63
N TRP A 377 -4.95 -1.06 -12.32
CA TRP A 377 -3.88 -1.01 -13.31
C TRP A 377 -3.39 -2.42 -13.66
N GLY A 378 -2.71 -2.56 -14.79
CA GLY A 378 -2.17 -3.84 -15.24
C GLY A 378 -2.13 -3.95 -16.76
N ASN A 379 -1.81 -5.15 -17.27
CA ASN A 379 -1.79 -5.39 -18.70
C ASN A 379 -3.21 -5.22 -19.30
N THR A 380 -3.31 -4.46 -20.39
CA THR A 380 -4.61 -4.15 -21.01
C THR A 380 -5.39 -5.39 -21.45
N LYS A 381 -4.71 -6.44 -21.94
CA LYS A 381 -5.35 -7.70 -22.36
C LYS A 381 -5.92 -8.45 -21.16
N GLU A 382 -5.14 -8.56 -20.09
CA GLU A 382 -5.58 -9.21 -18.84
C GLU A 382 -6.74 -8.44 -18.19
N LEU A 383 -6.67 -7.10 -18.12
CA LEU A 383 -7.77 -6.28 -17.58
C LEU A 383 -9.07 -6.43 -18.40
N LYS A 384 -8.98 -6.59 -19.72
CA LYS A 384 -10.14 -6.90 -20.57
C LYS A 384 -10.71 -8.28 -20.25
N GLN A 385 -9.86 -9.29 -20.09
CA GLN A 385 -10.27 -10.64 -19.69
C GLN A 385 -10.95 -10.63 -18.32
N ILE A 386 -10.33 -10.01 -17.31
CA ILE A 386 -10.89 -9.84 -15.97
C ILE A 386 -12.27 -9.20 -16.06
N LYS A 387 -12.40 -8.07 -16.77
CA LYS A 387 -13.70 -7.39 -16.95
C LYS A 387 -14.76 -8.29 -17.58
N SER A 388 -14.37 -9.08 -18.59
CA SER A 388 -15.28 -10.02 -19.26
C SER A 388 -15.78 -11.09 -18.29
N ASN A 389 -14.86 -11.74 -17.57
CA ASN A 389 -15.15 -12.80 -16.62
C ASN A 389 -16.00 -12.30 -15.44
N LEU A 390 -15.68 -11.14 -14.87
CA LEU A 390 -16.44 -10.53 -13.78
C LEU A 390 -17.86 -10.13 -14.19
N LYS A 391 -18.11 -9.83 -15.46
CA LYS A 391 -19.42 -9.37 -15.96
C LYS A 391 -20.23 -10.46 -16.66
N ASN A 392 -19.67 -11.65 -16.82
CA ASN A 392 -20.35 -12.74 -17.52
C ASN A 392 -21.53 -13.26 -16.68
N LYS A 393 -22.76 -13.02 -17.16
CA LYS A 393 -24.01 -13.43 -16.49
C LYS A 393 -24.11 -14.94 -16.30
N SER A 394 -23.56 -15.72 -17.23
CA SER A 394 -23.53 -17.18 -17.18
C SER A 394 -22.41 -17.74 -16.30
N GLY A 395 -21.56 -16.88 -15.74
CA GLY A 395 -20.30 -17.24 -15.09
C GLY A 395 -19.20 -17.59 -16.09
N PHE A 396 -18.02 -17.93 -15.57
CA PHE A 396 -16.87 -18.40 -16.33
C PHE A 396 -16.30 -19.65 -15.67
N THR A 397 -15.61 -20.50 -16.43
CA THR A 397 -14.84 -21.61 -15.87
C THR A 397 -13.46 -21.10 -15.52
N ASP A 398 -13.06 -21.25 -14.26
CA ASP A 398 -11.74 -20.83 -13.80
C ASP A 398 -10.64 -21.81 -14.23
N ALA A 399 -9.38 -21.49 -13.92
CA ALA A 399 -8.22 -22.32 -14.28
C ALA A 399 -8.17 -23.69 -13.56
N ARG A 400 -9.09 -23.96 -12.63
CA ARG A 400 -9.25 -25.27 -11.97
C ARG A 400 -10.35 -26.11 -12.63
N GLY A 401 -11.07 -25.57 -13.63
CA GLY A 401 -12.23 -26.22 -14.21
C GLY A 401 -13.52 -25.96 -13.43
N ILE A 402 -13.52 -25.04 -12.45
CA ILE A 402 -14.69 -24.76 -11.60
C ILE A 402 -15.49 -23.60 -12.20
N LYS A 403 -16.81 -23.76 -12.28
CA LYS A 403 -17.71 -22.69 -12.72
C LYS A 403 -17.88 -21.64 -11.62
N VAL A 404 -17.52 -20.40 -11.93
CA VAL A 404 -17.57 -19.24 -11.01
C VAL A 404 -18.50 -18.18 -11.59
N ASN A 405 -19.41 -17.62 -10.78
CA ASN A 405 -20.28 -16.52 -11.22
C ASN A 405 -20.13 -15.30 -10.30
N LEU A 406 -19.52 -14.24 -10.83
CA LEU A 406 -19.29 -12.97 -10.13
C LEU A 406 -20.12 -11.80 -10.69
N SER A 407 -21.02 -12.07 -11.64
CA SER A 407 -21.82 -11.01 -12.29
C SER A 407 -22.75 -10.24 -11.35
N LYS A 408 -23.14 -10.86 -10.23
CA LYS A 408 -23.98 -10.27 -9.18
C LYS A 408 -23.19 -9.77 -7.98
N ASP A 409 -21.88 -10.03 -7.93
CA ASP A 409 -21.03 -9.56 -6.83
C ASP A 409 -20.89 -8.03 -6.86
N LYS A 410 -21.06 -7.39 -5.70
CA LYS A 410 -21.16 -5.94 -5.61
C LYS A 410 -19.84 -5.26 -5.95
N LYS A 411 -18.73 -5.82 -5.51
CA LYS A 411 -17.39 -5.30 -5.82
C LYS A 411 -17.02 -5.50 -7.29
N SER A 412 -17.30 -6.68 -7.84
CA SER A 412 -17.12 -7.00 -9.26
C SER A 412 -17.93 -6.08 -10.17
N SER A 413 -19.16 -5.72 -9.77
CA SER A 413 -19.99 -4.73 -10.50
C SER A 413 -19.36 -3.33 -10.55
N LYS A 414 -18.45 -3.02 -9.62
CA LYS A 414 -17.74 -1.75 -9.49
C LYS A 414 -16.33 -1.77 -10.11
N PHE A 415 -15.93 -2.87 -10.75
CA PHE A 415 -14.65 -2.96 -11.45
C PHE A 415 -14.52 -1.89 -12.56
N LEU A 416 -13.38 -1.21 -12.57
CA LEU A 416 -12.96 -0.30 -13.62
C LEU A 416 -11.51 -0.60 -14.00
N SER A 417 -11.25 -0.79 -15.30
CA SER A 417 -9.88 -0.82 -15.79
C SER A 417 -9.34 0.61 -15.90
N LEU A 418 -8.19 0.87 -15.27
CA LEU A 418 -7.43 2.10 -15.42
C LEU A 418 -6.42 2.01 -16.58
N GLY A 419 -6.22 0.82 -17.13
CA GLY A 419 -5.30 0.54 -18.23
C GLY A 419 -3.87 0.30 -17.76
N SER A 420 -2.95 0.31 -18.73
CA SER A 420 -1.51 0.26 -18.46
C SER A 420 -1.05 1.59 -17.85
N ALA A 421 -0.18 1.51 -16.84
CA ALA A 421 0.49 2.66 -16.25
C ALA A 421 1.83 2.22 -15.64
N SER A 422 2.70 3.20 -15.38
CA SER A 422 3.93 2.96 -14.61
C SER A 422 3.63 2.69 -13.15
N TRP A 423 4.54 1.97 -12.49
CA TRP A 423 4.54 1.82 -11.03
C TRP A 423 4.51 3.16 -10.29
N LEU A 424 5.15 4.20 -10.84
CA LEU A 424 5.14 5.56 -10.29
C LEU A 424 3.71 6.08 -10.18
N THR A 425 2.89 5.87 -11.21
CA THR A 425 1.49 6.32 -11.21
C THR A 425 0.69 5.61 -10.13
N ALA A 426 0.78 4.29 -10.05
CA ALA A 426 0.04 3.50 -9.07
C ALA A 426 0.51 3.77 -7.63
N LEU A 427 1.82 3.84 -7.38
CA LEU A 427 2.38 4.10 -6.04
C LEU A 427 2.19 5.55 -5.57
N SER A 428 1.94 6.50 -6.49
CA SER A 428 1.62 7.88 -6.13
C SER A 428 0.16 8.07 -5.68
N THR A 429 -0.71 7.09 -5.93
CA THR A 429 -2.17 7.25 -5.75
C THR A 429 -2.82 6.12 -4.94
N SER A 430 -2.39 4.88 -5.10
CA SER A 430 -2.93 3.73 -4.35
C SER A 430 -2.59 3.79 -2.85
N PRO A 431 -1.34 4.05 -2.41
CA PRO A 431 -1.03 4.22 -0.98
C PRO A 431 -1.53 5.55 -0.39
N ALA A 432 -2.00 6.47 -1.23
CA ALA A 432 -2.42 7.82 -0.82
C ALA A 432 -3.78 7.80 -0.11
N GLU A 433 -3.80 7.32 1.14
CA GLU A 433 -5.01 7.18 1.92
C GLU A 433 -5.58 8.54 2.38
N PRO A 434 -6.92 8.67 2.46
CA PRO A 434 -7.56 9.87 3.00
C PRO A 434 -7.03 10.19 4.40
N GLY A 435 -6.65 11.45 4.60
CA GLY A 435 -6.01 11.93 5.82
C GLY A 435 -4.47 12.00 5.74
N LEU A 436 -3.83 11.16 4.91
CA LEU A 436 -2.43 11.34 4.50
C LEU A 436 -2.32 12.10 3.18
N ALA A 437 -3.37 12.09 2.37
CA ALA A 437 -3.55 12.90 1.19
C ALA A 437 -5.03 13.24 1.02
N ARG A 438 -5.29 14.33 0.30
CA ARG A 438 -6.60 14.57 -0.30
C ARG A 438 -6.85 13.60 -1.45
N ILE A 439 -8.03 13.65 -2.05
CA ILE A 439 -8.30 12.93 -3.30
C ILE A 439 -7.39 13.48 -4.41
N LEU A 440 -6.70 12.58 -5.10
CA LEU A 440 -5.63 12.90 -6.04
C LEU A 440 -6.05 12.65 -7.50
N PRO A 441 -5.61 13.47 -8.45
CA PRO A 441 -5.72 13.14 -9.86
C PRO A 441 -4.83 11.94 -10.21
N ILE A 442 -5.29 11.11 -11.14
CA ILE A 442 -4.44 10.09 -11.76
C ILE A 442 -3.70 10.75 -12.93
N LYS A 443 -2.38 10.58 -13.01
CA LYS A 443 -1.55 11.18 -14.08
C LYS A 443 -2.15 10.86 -15.46
N ASN A 444 -2.22 11.89 -16.32
CA ASN A 444 -2.80 11.84 -17.67
C ASN A 444 -4.30 11.47 -17.73
N ARG A 445 -5.05 11.63 -16.62
CA ARG A 445 -6.50 11.41 -16.56
C ARG A 445 -7.19 12.58 -15.89
N THR A 446 -8.10 13.22 -16.62
CA THR A 446 -8.94 14.32 -16.10
C THR A 446 -10.35 13.85 -15.72
N ASP A 447 -10.74 12.66 -16.16
CA ASP A 447 -12.07 12.06 -15.98
C ASP A 447 -12.16 11.13 -14.76
N ILE A 448 -11.03 10.89 -14.08
CA ILE A 448 -10.91 9.99 -12.92
C ILE A 448 -10.03 10.62 -11.85
N LEU A 449 -10.47 10.52 -10.61
CA LEU A 449 -9.67 10.83 -9.42
C LEU A 449 -9.50 9.57 -8.57
N SER A 450 -8.33 9.40 -7.96
CA SER A 450 -8.05 8.37 -6.95
C SER A 450 -8.37 8.90 -5.55
N ALA A 451 -9.06 8.08 -4.77
CA ALA A 451 -9.30 8.33 -3.35
C ALA A 451 -8.44 7.42 -2.44
N GLY A 452 -7.38 6.80 -2.96
CA GLY A 452 -6.54 5.83 -2.22
C GLY A 452 -6.95 4.37 -2.44
N GLY A 453 -6.18 3.41 -1.97
CA GLY A 453 -6.35 1.96 -2.18
C GLY A 453 -6.82 1.20 -0.94
N TRP A 454 -7.52 1.88 -0.05
CA TRP A 454 -8.03 1.35 1.22
C TRP A 454 -9.29 0.48 1.07
N ASP A 455 -9.91 0.43 -0.11
CA ASP A 455 -11.25 -0.12 -0.34
C ASP A 455 -11.28 -1.50 -0.99
N ASP A 456 -10.22 -1.87 -1.69
CA ASP A 456 -10.12 -3.13 -2.43
C ASP A 456 -9.61 -4.29 -1.57
N LEU A 457 -9.87 -4.28 -0.26
CA LEU A 457 -9.26 -5.15 0.76
C LEU A 457 -9.42 -6.67 0.55
N HIS A 458 -10.07 -7.09 -0.53
CA HIS A 458 -10.35 -8.47 -0.90
C HIS A 458 -10.05 -8.72 -2.40
N PRO A 459 -8.77 -8.84 -2.81
CA PRO A 459 -8.38 -8.84 -4.22
C PRO A 459 -8.48 -10.21 -4.94
N THR A 460 -8.89 -11.27 -4.23
CA THR A 460 -8.96 -12.66 -4.72
C THR A 460 -9.78 -12.80 -6.01
N MET A 461 -10.94 -12.15 -6.09
CA MET A 461 -11.85 -12.24 -7.24
C MET A 461 -11.20 -11.79 -8.55
N VAL A 462 -10.36 -10.75 -8.49
CA VAL A 462 -9.67 -10.21 -9.67
C VAL A 462 -8.62 -11.19 -10.17
N LEU A 463 -7.85 -11.79 -9.25
CA LEU A 463 -6.87 -12.83 -9.61
C LEU A 463 -7.53 -14.08 -10.18
N ARG A 464 -8.65 -14.51 -9.59
CA ARG A 464 -9.42 -15.64 -10.12
C ARG A 464 -9.92 -15.36 -11.53
N ALA A 465 -10.48 -14.16 -11.75
CA ALA A 465 -10.93 -13.71 -13.06
C ALA A 465 -9.78 -13.51 -14.07
N ALA A 466 -8.58 -13.21 -13.61
CA ALA A 466 -7.36 -13.13 -14.44
C ALA A 466 -6.88 -14.52 -14.90
N GLY A 467 -7.31 -15.60 -14.24
CA GLY A 467 -6.93 -16.97 -14.56
C GLY A 467 -5.92 -17.58 -13.59
N CYS A 468 -5.73 -17.01 -12.40
CA CYS A 468 -4.93 -17.65 -11.35
C CYS A 468 -5.56 -18.98 -10.92
N LYS A 469 -4.77 -20.06 -10.93
CA LYS A 469 -5.20 -21.41 -10.54
C LYS A 469 -5.15 -21.60 -9.03
N ASN A 470 -4.03 -21.26 -8.39
CA ASN A 470 -3.86 -21.31 -6.94
C ASN A 470 -3.74 -19.89 -6.40
N ILE A 471 -4.58 -19.50 -5.44
CA ILE A 471 -4.55 -18.17 -4.83
C ILE A 471 -4.32 -18.30 -3.33
N ILE A 472 -3.25 -17.69 -2.84
CA ILE A 472 -3.03 -17.46 -1.41
C ILE A 472 -3.50 -16.04 -1.09
N TYR A 473 -4.44 -15.92 -0.16
CA TYR A 473 -4.93 -14.64 0.32
C TYR A 473 -4.23 -14.26 1.62
N VAL A 474 -3.34 -13.26 1.56
CA VAL A 474 -2.65 -12.67 2.70
C VAL A 474 -3.57 -11.62 3.32
N THR A 475 -4.07 -11.91 4.51
CA THR A 475 -5.05 -11.09 5.23
C THR A 475 -4.82 -11.19 6.73
N ARG A 476 -5.61 -10.45 7.49
CA ARG A 476 -5.67 -10.51 8.95
C ARG A 476 -6.88 -11.28 9.46
N ARG A 477 -6.77 -11.63 10.74
CA ARG A 477 -7.87 -11.97 11.64
C ARG A 477 -8.98 -10.91 11.67
N GLY A 478 -10.19 -11.35 12.01
CA GLY A 478 -11.38 -10.51 12.17
C GLY A 478 -12.03 -10.01 10.87
N GLY A 479 -12.94 -9.05 11.03
CA GLY A 479 -13.77 -8.50 9.94
C GLY A 479 -13.06 -7.56 8.96
N ASP A 480 -13.83 -6.82 8.16
CA ASP A 480 -13.23 -5.89 7.19
C ASP A 480 -12.61 -4.64 7.89
N SER A 481 -11.95 -3.71 7.19
CA SER A 481 -11.42 -2.51 7.83
C SER A 481 -12.51 -1.50 8.11
N MET A 482 -12.68 -1.15 9.38
CA MET A 482 -13.57 -0.06 9.79
C MET A 482 -13.16 1.28 9.17
N PHE A 483 -11.86 1.50 8.94
CA PHE A 483 -11.38 2.66 8.22
C PHE A 483 -11.98 2.72 6.81
N GLY A 484 -11.83 1.64 6.03
CA GLY A 484 -12.32 1.63 4.66
C GLY A 484 -13.85 1.78 4.58
N GLN A 485 -14.58 1.07 5.44
CA GLN A 485 -16.02 1.23 5.52
C GLN A 485 -16.43 2.67 5.89
N GLY A 486 -15.72 3.28 6.84
CA GLY A 486 -15.90 4.68 7.25
C GLY A 486 -15.63 5.67 6.11
N VAL A 487 -14.63 5.40 5.27
CA VAL A 487 -14.36 6.22 4.09
C VAL A 487 -15.47 6.08 3.06
N VAL A 488 -15.99 4.87 2.76
CA VAL A 488 -17.16 4.73 1.87
C VAL A 488 -18.38 5.47 2.42
N ARG A 489 -18.65 5.36 3.73
CA ARG A 489 -19.73 6.10 4.42
C ARG A 489 -19.53 7.61 4.25
N LYS A 490 -18.29 8.10 4.40
CA LYS A 490 -18.01 9.53 4.30
C LYS A 490 -18.07 10.03 2.85
N LEU A 491 -17.58 9.24 1.89
CA LEU A 491 -17.49 9.63 0.49
C LEU A 491 -18.82 9.48 -0.27
N THR A 492 -19.64 8.50 0.12
CA THR A 492 -20.83 8.10 -0.65
C THR A 492 -22.10 8.10 0.21
N ARG A 493 -23.26 8.11 -0.45
CA ARG A 493 -24.56 7.79 0.18
C ARG A 493 -24.83 6.30 0.12
N ILE A 494 -23.94 5.47 0.65
CA ILE A 494 -24.20 4.02 0.72
C ILE A 494 -25.35 3.80 1.70
N GLY A 495 -26.50 3.34 1.19
CA GLY A 495 -27.71 3.16 1.98
C GLY A 495 -27.83 1.78 2.59
N GLY A 496 -28.71 1.67 3.59
CA GLY A 496 -29.21 0.43 4.16
C GLY A 496 -28.42 -0.15 5.34
N PHE A 497 -27.50 0.62 5.93
CA PHE A 497 -26.82 0.20 7.15
C PHE A 497 -26.94 1.30 8.21
N ASP A 498 -27.44 0.92 9.38
CA ASP A 498 -27.58 1.85 10.50
C ASP A 498 -26.25 1.99 11.24
N TRP A 499 -25.63 3.15 11.07
CA TRP A 499 -24.37 3.47 11.75
C TRP A 499 -24.59 3.91 13.19
N GLN A 500 -25.80 4.26 13.61
CA GLN A 500 -26.10 4.70 14.97
C GLN A 500 -25.82 3.59 15.98
N GLU A 501 -26.06 2.33 15.61
CA GLU A 501 -25.72 1.19 16.46
C GLU A 501 -24.22 0.97 16.71
N TRP A 502 -23.36 1.74 16.03
CA TRP A 502 -21.91 1.72 16.19
C TRP A 502 -21.40 2.94 16.96
N GLU A 503 -22.27 3.91 17.21
CA GLU A 503 -21.96 5.10 17.99
C GLU A 503 -21.86 4.70 19.47
N GLY A 504 -20.95 5.34 20.21
CA GLY A 504 -20.66 4.99 21.61
C GLY A 504 -19.83 3.71 21.84
N LEU A 505 -19.73 2.79 20.86
CA LEU A 505 -18.91 1.57 21.03
C LEU A 505 -17.41 1.88 21.11
N THR A 506 -16.72 1.15 22.00
CA THR A 506 -15.25 1.14 22.09
C THR A 506 -14.62 0.58 20.81
N ALA A 507 -13.32 0.80 20.61
CA ALA A 507 -12.61 0.26 19.46
C ALA A 507 -12.67 -1.28 19.42
N GLU A 508 -12.62 -1.94 20.57
CA GLU A 508 -12.73 -3.39 20.69
C GLU A 508 -14.12 -3.92 20.36
N GLN A 509 -15.16 -3.32 20.93
CA GLN A 509 -16.55 -3.66 20.62
C GLN A 509 -16.86 -3.48 19.12
N LYS A 510 -16.34 -2.41 18.49
CA LYS A 510 -16.45 -2.21 17.04
C LYS A 510 -15.74 -3.31 16.26
N ARG A 511 -14.53 -3.73 16.68
CA ARG A 511 -13.82 -4.85 16.03
C ARG A 511 -14.61 -6.15 16.13
N GLU A 512 -15.13 -6.47 17.30
CA GLU A 512 -15.94 -7.68 17.50
C GLU A 512 -17.24 -7.65 16.69
N LYS A 513 -18.00 -6.55 16.74
CA LYS A 513 -19.23 -6.39 15.95
C LYS A 513 -18.96 -6.53 14.46
N ASN A 514 -17.87 -5.94 13.98
CA ASN A 514 -17.43 -6.06 12.59
C ASN A 514 -16.97 -7.47 12.21
N ALA A 515 -16.35 -8.20 13.13
CA ALA A 515 -15.97 -9.61 12.92
C ALA A 515 -17.19 -10.54 12.89
N ARG A 516 -18.23 -10.24 13.69
CA ARG A 516 -19.51 -10.96 13.64
C ARG A 516 -20.27 -10.68 12.35
N GLY A 517 -20.19 -9.45 11.86
CA GLY A 517 -21.09 -8.96 10.83
C GLY A 517 -22.51 -8.77 11.35
N ASP A 518 -23.42 -8.40 10.45
CA ASP A 518 -24.83 -8.21 10.72
C ASP A 518 -25.62 -9.37 10.12
N LYS A 519 -26.23 -10.22 10.95
CA LYS A 519 -26.94 -11.42 10.48
C LYS A 519 -28.30 -11.09 9.87
N ASP A 520 -28.85 -9.92 10.16
CA ASP A 520 -30.16 -9.48 9.68
C ASP A 520 -30.04 -8.78 8.32
N ASP A 521 -28.87 -8.17 8.04
CA ASP A 521 -28.55 -7.58 6.74
C ASP A 521 -27.90 -8.59 5.77
N VAL A 522 -28.63 -9.64 5.38
CA VAL A 522 -28.13 -10.72 4.47
C VAL A 522 -29.03 -10.99 3.27
N GLY A 523 -28.54 -11.77 2.30
CA GLY A 523 -29.31 -12.24 1.15
C GLY A 523 -29.60 -11.18 0.07
N LYS A 524 -30.67 -11.38 -0.72
CA LYS A 524 -30.96 -10.56 -1.91
C LYS A 524 -31.28 -9.10 -1.57
N LYS A 525 -31.99 -8.87 -0.46
CA LYS A 525 -32.41 -7.55 0.01
C LYS A 525 -31.32 -6.83 0.82
N ALA A 526 -30.19 -7.49 1.08
CA ALA A 526 -29.08 -6.90 1.82
C ALA A 526 -28.66 -5.53 1.26
N SER A 527 -28.24 -4.67 2.17
CA SER A 527 -27.72 -3.34 1.90
C SER A 527 -26.51 -3.38 0.98
N SER A 528 -26.16 -2.21 0.43
CA SER A 528 -24.92 -2.12 -0.36
C SER A 528 -23.67 -2.28 0.51
N TRP A 529 -23.74 -1.92 1.79
CA TRP A 529 -22.66 -2.14 2.74
C TRP A 529 -22.47 -3.64 2.96
N SER A 530 -23.56 -4.37 3.23
CA SER A 530 -23.47 -5.80 3.51
C SER A 530 -22.95 -6.60 2.33
N LYS A 531 -23.43 -6.28 1.12
CA LYS A 531 -22.94 -6.92 -0.11
C LYS A 531 -21.45 -6.67 -0.39
N LEU A 532 -20.81 -5.69 0.26
CA LEU A 532 -19.38 -5.43 0.14
C LEU A 532 -18.58 -6.05 1.30
N TYR A 533 -19.02 -5.83 2.54
CA TYR A 533 -18.18 -5.92 3.73
C TYR A 533 -18.66 -6.89 4.80
N ASN A 534 -19.96 -7.23 4.79
CA ASN A 534 -20.55 -7.98 5.88
C ASN A 534 -20.15 -9.46 5.79
N LEU A 535 -19.36 -9.89 6.76
CA LEU A 535 -18.89 -11.26 6.81
C LEU A 535 -20.03 -12.27 7.10
N ALA A 536 -21.05 -11.86 7.86
CA ALA A 536 -22.25 -12.67 8.08
C ALA A 536 -23.06 -12.90 6.80
N ASN A 537 -22.86 -12.06 5.78
CA ASN A 537 -23.47 -12.26 4.47
C ASN A 537 -22.56 -13.13 3.58
N PRO A 538 -22.91 -14.40 3.31
CA PRO A 538 -22.09 -15.27 2.46
C PRO A 538 -21.97 -14.75 1.02
N GLU A 539 -22.90 -13.89 0.58
CA GLU A 539 -22.89 -13.27 -0.74
C GLU A 539 -22.05 -11.99 -0.81
N SER A 540 -21.49 -11.53 0.31
CA SER A 540 -20.63 -10.35 0.33
C SER A 540 -19.34 -10.56 -0.45
N SER A 541 -18.80 -9.47 -0.97
CA SER A 541 -17.52 -9.49 -1.66
C SER A 541 -16.35 -9.93 -0.77
N PHE A 542 -16.45 -9.71 0.55
CA PHE A 542 -15.49 -10.23 1.51
C PHE A 542 -15.58 -11.75 1.61
N SER A 543 -16.75 -12.30 1.96
CA SER A 543 -16.96 -13.75 2.12
C SER A 543 -16.61 -14.51 0.84
N LYS A 544 -17.02 -14.00 -0.33
CA LYS A 544 -16.65 -14.57 -1.64
C LYS A 544 -15.15 -14.60 -1.89
N SER A 545 -14.41 -13.59 -1.42
CA SER A 545 -12.95 -13.57 -1.60
C SER A 545 -12.23 -14.58 -0.71
N LEU A 546 -12.80 -14.91 0.45
CA LEU A 546 -12.31 -16.00 1.30
C LEU A 546 -12.57 -17.35 0.64
N THR A 547 -13.81 -17.60 0.19
CA THR A 547 -14.18 -18.86 -0.49
C THR A 547 -13.44 -19.07 -1.82
N LEU A 548 -13.12 -18.00 -2.55
CA LEU A 548 -12.36 -18.11 -3.81
C LEU A 548 -10.85 -18.29 -3.60
N ALA A 549 -10.34 -18.03 -2.40
CA ALA A 549 -8.94 -18.28 -2.07
C ALA A 549 -8.75 -19.78 -1.89
N ASP A 550 -7.67 -20.33 -2.44
CA ASP A 550 -7.37 -21.74 -2.22
C ASP A 550 -6.71 -21.94 -0.85
N ALA A 551 -5.99 -20.93 -0.36
CA ALA A 551 -5.48 -20.88 1.00
C ALA A 551 -5.44 -19.42 1.51
N VAL A 552 -5.43 -19.25 2.83
CA VAL A 552 -5.42 -17.95 3.50
C VAL A 552 -4.23 -17.89 4.45
N TRP A 553 -3.35 -16.93 4.24
CA TRP A 553 -2.24 -16.62 5.13
C TRP A 553 -2.72 -15.58 6.15
N CYS A 554 -2.97 -16.04 7.38
CA CYS A 554 -3.76 -15.33 8.37
C CYS A 554 -2.90 -14.71 9.46
N THR A 555 -2.67 -13.42 9.33
CA THR A 555 -1.88 -12.62 10.26
C THR A 555 -2.73 -12.07 11.41
N ASN A 556 -2.09 -11.63 12.50
CA ASN A 556 -2.75 -10.90 13.59
C ASN A 556 -2.19 -9.48 13.72
N TRP A 557 -1.84 -8.86 12.58
CA TRP A 557 -1.14 -7.58 12.58
C TRP A 557 -1.91 -6.45 13.27
N ASP A 558 -3.24 -6.54 13.39
CA ASP A 558 -4.07 -5.54 14.07
C ASP A 558 -3.83 -5.49 15.60
N GLN A 559 -3.27 -6.56 16.18
CA GLN A 559 -2.83 -6.59 17.59
C GLN A 559 -1.39 -6.08 17.76
N GLN A 560 -0.68 -5.89 16.65
CA GLN A 560 0.69 -5.41 16.67
C GLN A 560 0.70 -3.88 16.66
N ASN A 561 1.72 -3.31 17.29
CA ASN A 561 1.93 -1.88 17.29
C ASN A 561 3.27 -1.56 16.65
N VAL A 562 3.25 -0.94 15.47
CA VAL A 562 4.49 -0.50 14.78
C VAL A 562 5.35 0.44 15.64
N LYS A 563 4.77 1.07 16.67
CA LYS A 563 5.50 1.90 17.64
C LYS A 563 6.31 1.08 18.64
N THR A 564 5.84 -0.12 19.00
CA THR A 564 6.57 -1.03 19.89
C THR A 564 7.59 -1.88 19.12
N GLY A 565 7.49 -1.93 17.79
CA GLY A 565 8.59 -2.32 16.93
C GLY A 565 8.14 -2.95 15.60
N ILE A 566 8.78 -2.55 14.51
CA ILE A 566 8.70 -3.23 13.20
C ILE A 566 9.00 -4.74 13.29
N PRO A 567 10.00 -5.21 14.06
CA PRO A 567 10.34 -6.63 14.12
C PRO A 567 9.17 -7.54 14.54
N ALA A 568 8.37 -7.12 15.52
CA ALA A 568 7.22 -7.90 16.00
C ALA A 568 6.15 -8.04 14.91
N VAL A 569 5.91 -6.98 14.14
CA VAL A 569 4.95 -6.96 13.02
C VAL A 569 5.44 -7.87 11.88
N VAL A 570 6.74 -7.84 11.57
CA VAL A 570 7.35 -8.75 10.59
C VAL A 570 7.26 -10.21 11.06
N ALA A 571 7.56 -10.47 12.33
CA ALA A 571 7.51 -11.80 12.92
C ALA A 571 6.09 -12.37 12.93
N ASP A 572 5.07 -11.57 13.25
CA ASP A 572 3.65 -11.97 13.15
C ASP A 572 3.30 -12.42 11.74
N GLY A 573 3.69 -11.64 10.73
CA GLY A 573 3.50 -12.01 9.33
C GLY A 573 4.28 -13.27 8.91
N TYR A 574 5.51 -13.44 9.38
CA TYR A 574 6.37 -14.57 9.04
C TYR A 574 5.88 -15.90 9.66
N ASN A 575 5.35 -15.84 10.89
CA ASN A 575 4.89 -16.99 11.65
C ASN A 575 3.38 -17.24 11.53
N ALA A 576 2.68 -16.45 10.71
CA ALA A 576 1.25 -16.59 10.54
C ALA A 576 0.85 -17.99 10.01
N PRO A 577 -0.24 -18.57 10.52
CA PRO A 577 -0.77 -19.83 10.02
C PRO A 577 -1.30 -19.70 8.59
N LEU A 578 -1.17 -20.79 7.83
CA LEU A 578 -1.83 -20.96 6.53
C LEU A 578 -3.07 -21.84 6.73
N TYR A 579 -4.24 -21.30 6.43
CA TYR A 579 -5.50 -22.05 6.43
C TYR A 579 -5.82 -22.49 5.01
N ASN A 580 -6.01 -23.79 4.79
CA ASN A 580 -6.31 -24.32 3.47
C ASN A 580 -7.83 -24.34 3.24
N GLY A 581 -8.30 -23.63 2.21
CA GLY A 581 -9.73 -23.49 1.90
C GLY A 581 -10.30 -24.61 1.05
N SER A 582 -9.45 -25.51 0.55
CA SER A 582 -9.87 -26.58 -0.34
C SER A 582 -8.98 -27.80 -0.18
N ASN A 583 -9.43 -28.97 -0.60
CA ASN A 583 -8.56 -30.15 -0.74
C ASN A 583 -7.50 -29.99 -1.86
N ASN A 584 -7.08 -28.76 -2.17
CA ASN A 584 -6.14 -28.45 -3.24
C ASN A 584 -4.77 -29.08 -2.95
N GLN A 585 -4.39 -30.00 -3.82
CA GLN A 585 -3.17 -30.80 -3.71
C GLN A 585 -1.90 -29.94 -3.82
N PHE A 586 -1.96 -28.77 -4.47
CA PHE A 586 -0.81 -27.87 -4.59
C PHE A 586 -0.22 -27.52 -3.22
N PHE A 587 -1.09 -27.20 -2.26
CA PHE A 587 -0.65 -26.84 -0.91
C PHE A 587 -0.27 -28.07 -0.08
N LYS A 588 -0.69 -29.28 -0.46
CA LYS A 588 -0.34 -30.57 0.18
C LYS A 588 1.04 -31.09 -0.20
N SER A 589 1.40 -30.95 -1.47
CA SER A 589 2.61 -31.56 -2.04
C SER A 589 3.83 -30.65 -2.08
N ALA A 590 3.63 -29.33 -2.01
CA ALA A 590 4.73 -28.38 -1.97
C ALA A 590 5.42 -28.43 -0.59
N ASN A 591 6.40 -29.34 -0.42
CA ASN A 591 7.73 -29.00 0.12
C ASN A 591 8.63 -30.16 0.60
N GLY A 592 8.29 -31.45 0.47
CA GLY A 592 9.12 -32.48 1.14
C GLY A 592 9.25 -32.26 2.65
N LEU A 593 8.33 -31.48 3.23
CA LEU A 593 8.04 -31.46 4.66
C LEU A 593 7.48 -32.83 5.01
N THR A 594 7.82 -33.34 6.19
CA THR A 594 7.18 -34.56 6.67
C THR A 594 5.68 -34.29 6.84
N LYS A 595 4.84 -35.33 6.72
CA LYS A 595 3.41 -35.21 7.00
C LYS A 595 3.13 -34.59 8.39
N ALA A 596 4.03 -34.79 9.36
CA ALA A 596 3.93 -34.20 10.69
C ALA A 596 4.24 -32.68 10.73
N ASP A 597 5.26 -32.20 10.01
CA ASP A 597 5.53 -30.76 9.86
C ASP A 597 4.41 -30.03 9.09
N TYR A 598 3.79 -30.77 8.18
CA TYR A 598 2.64 -30.33 7.40
C TYR A 598 1.38 -30.21 8.26
N GLU A 599 1.05 -31.24 9.04
CA GLU A 599 -0.14 -31.29 9.90
C GLU A 599 -0.06 -30.37 11.13
N SER A 600 1.14 -30.09 11.65
CA SER A 600 1.33 -29.15 12.78
C SER A 600 1.16 -27.66 12.40
N GLN A 601 1.21 -27.33 11.11
CA GLN A 601 1.20 -25.92 10.62
C GLN A 601 -0.01 -25.58 9.75
N LEU A 602 -0.75 -26.59 9.28
CA LEU A 602 -2.02 -26.41 8.59
C LEU A 602 -3.16 -26.63 9.56
N LEU A 603 -3.70 -25.52 10.02
CA LEU A 603 -4.96 -25.52 10.71
C LEU A 603 -6.05 -25.73 9.67
N LYS A 604 -6.78 -26.83 9.80
CA LYS A 604 -8.06 -27.02 9.11
C LYS A 604 -9.05 -26.01 9.66
N ALA A 605 -10.06 -25.67 8.87
CA ALA A 605 -11.19 -24.88 9.37
C ALA A 605 -11.85 -25.51 10.61
N SER A 606 -11.81 -26.85 10.72
CA SER A 606 -12.27 -27.60 11.89
C SER A 606 -11.45 -27.38 13.17
N ASP A 607 -10.21 -26.90 13.05
CA ASP A 607 -9.30 -26.72 14.18
C ASP A 607 -9.54 -25.36 14.87
N ILE A 608 -10.42 -24.53 14.29
CA ILE A 608 -10.84 -23.26 14.88
C ILE A 608 -12.07 -23.53 15.76
N PRO A 609 -12.08 -23.06 17.02
CA PRO A 609 -13.25 -23.20 17.89
C PRO A 609 -14.50 -22.66 17.21
N ALA A 610 -15.58 -23.45 17.20
CA ALA A 610 -16.85 -23.04 16.62
C ALA A 610 -17.30 -21.70 17.23
N GLY A 611 -17.59 -20.72 16.37
CA GLY A 611 -17.97 -19.37 16.81
C GLY A 611 -16.80 -18.43 17.13
N SER A 612 -15.54 -18.83 16.89
CA SER A 612 -14.39 -17.94 17.09
C SER A 612 -14.38 -16.80 16.07
N LEU A 613 -14.74 -15.61 16.54
CA LEU A 613 -14.80 -14.38 15.74
C LEU A 613 -13.41 -13.84 15.37
N GLU A 614 -12.37 -14.27 16.07
CA GLU A 614 -11.01 -13.83 15.81
C GLU A 614 -10.53 -14.31 14.43
N PHE A 615 -10.93 -15.50 13.99
CA PHE A 615 -10.51 -16.07 12.71
C PHE A 615 -11.46 -15.79 11.56
N ALA A 616 -12.47 -14.94 11.77
CA ALA A 616 -13.54 -14.76 10.80
C ALA A 616 -13.03 -14.28 9.41
N GLY A 617 -11.93 -13.51 9.37
CA GLY A 617 -11.24 -13.10 8.13
C GLY A 617 -10.23 -14.10 7.59
N CYS A 618 -10.14 -15.30 8.16
CA CYS A 618 -9.09 -16.28 7.90
C CYS A 618 -9.60 -17.65 7.47
N VAL A 619 -10.88 -17.95 7.69
CA VAL A 619 -11.48 -19.23 7.30
C VAL A 619 -12.15 -19.07 5.93
N PRO A 620 -11.71 -19.82 4.91
CA PRO A 620 -12.48 -19.98 3.69
C PRO A 620 -13.80 -20.67 4.04
N ASN A 621 -14.92 -19.98 3.80
CA ASN A 621 -16.26 -20.55 3.95
C ASN A 621 -16.54 -21.62 2.90
#